data_AF-A0A9D6H4P7-F1
#
_entry.id   AF-A0A9D6H4P7-F1
#
_cell.length_a   1.000
_cell.length_b   1.000
_cell.length_c   1.000
_cell.angle_alpha   90.00
_cell.angle_beta   90.00
_cell.angle_gamma   90.00
#
_symmetry.space_group_name_H-M   'P 1'
#
loop_
_entity.id
_entity.type
_entity.pdbx_description
1 polymer ?
#
loop_
_entity_poly.entity_id
_entity_poly.type
_entity_poly.pdbx_seq_one_letter_code
_entity_poly.pdbx_strand_id
1 'polypeptide(L)' 'MDVVLNLLFNSGIGLLSLFTILFIIGMAIFFSVWFKRKMNDPDE' A
#
# COMPACT_ATOMS: atom_id res chain seq x y z
N MET A 1 -14.53 -5.38 -18.02
CA MET A 1 -13.90 -5.10 -16.72
C MET A 1 -14.22 -6.17 -15.68
N ASP A 2 -15.29 -6.94 -15.85
CA ASP A 2 -15.70 -8.01 -14.92
C ASP A 2 -14.71 -9.16 -14.81
N VAL A 3 -14.12 -9.63 -15.92
CA VAL A 3 -13.18 -10.76 -15.89
C VAL A 3 -11.91 -10.43 -15.10
N VAL A 4 -11.40 -9.19 -15.22
CA VAL A 4 -10.18 -8.76 -14.52
C VAL A 4 -10.43 -8.62 -13.02
N LEU A 5 -11.56 -8.04 -12.62
CA LEU A 5 -11.96 -7.94 -11.21
C LEU A 5 -12.23 -9.33 -10.62
N ASN A 6 -12.86 -10.23 -11.37
CA ASN A 6 -13.06 -11.62 -10.93
C ASN A 6 -11.71 -12.34 -10.76
N LEU A 7 -10.74 -12.14 -11.65
CA LEU A 7 -9.41 -12.72 -11.49
C LEU A 7 -8.66 -12.13 -10.28
N LEU A 8 -8.86 -10.84 -9.99
CA LEU A 8 -8.19 -10.17 -8.88
C LEU A 8 -8.78 -10.58 -7.52
N PHE A 9 -10.09 -10.81 -7.42
CA PHE A 9 -10.75 -11.18 -6.16
C PHE A 9 -10.95 -12.69 -5.96
N ASN A 10 -10.94 -13.49 -7.02
CA ASN A 10 -11.36 -14.89 -6.98
C ASN A 10 -10.20 -15.88 -7.32
N SER A 11 -9.03 -15.36 -7.70
CA SER A 11 -7.79 -16.15 -7.84
C SER A 11 -6.86 -15.92 -6.66
N GLY A 12 -6.21 -16.98 -6.16
CA GLY A 12 -5.25 -16.87 -5.05
C GLY A 12 -4.10 -15.90 -5.34
N ILE A 13 -3.69 -15.77 -6.60
CA ILE A 13 -2.69 -14.79 -7.05
C ILE A 13 -3.24 -13.36 -7.07
N GLY A 14 -4.53 -13.21 -7.36
CA GLY A 14 -5.21 -11.92 -7.37
C GLY A 14 -5.23 -11.27 -5.98
N LEU A 15 -5.51 -12.07 -4.94
CA LEU A 15 -5.50 -11.60 -3.55
C LEU A 15 -4.10 -11.17 -3.09
N LEU A 16 -3.06 -11.92 -3.45
CA LEU A 16 -1.66 -11.57 -3.13
C LEU A 16 -1.25 -10.25 -3.81
N SER A 17 -1.64 -10.07 -5.07
CA SER A 17 -1.47 -8.83 -5.82
C SER A 17 -2.19 -7.65 -5.13
N LEU A 18 -3.45 -7.83 -4.75
CA LEU A 18 -4.25 -6.83 -4.02
C LEU A 18 -3.60 -6.42 -2.69
N PHE A 19 -3.15 -7.40 -1.91
CA PHE A 19 -2.43 -7.14 -0.66
C PHE A 19 -1.16 -6.34 -0.90
N THR A 20 -0.39 -6.69 -1.93
CA THR A 20 0.85 -6.01 -2.28
C THR A 20 0.60 -4.56 -2.67
N ILE A 21 -0.43 -4.29 -3.47
CA ILE A 21 -0.81 -2.93 -3.87
C ILE A 21 -1.19 -2.09 -2.65
N LEU A 22 -2.06 -2.62 -1.77
CA LEU A 22 -2.45 -1.93 -0.53
C LEU A 22 -1.25 -1.70 0.40
N PHE A 23 -0.35 -2.69 0.49
CA PHE A 23 0.86 -2.60 1.29
C PHE A 23 1.80 -1.51 0.77
N ILE A 24 2.03 -1.42 -0.54
CA ILE A 24 2.86 -0.37 -1.14
C ILE A 24 2.27 1.01 -0.89
N ILE A 25 0.96 1.18 -1.07
CA ILE A 25 0.27 2.45 -0.79
C ILE A 25 0.38 2.82 0.69
N GLY A 26 0.13 1.85 1.59
CA GLY A 26 0.27 2.03 3.03
C GLY A 26 1.68 2.44 3.43
N MET A 27 2.69 1.77 2.86
CA MET A 27 4.10 2.09 3.10
C MET A 27 4.49 3.47 2.55
N ALA A 28 3.96 3.89 1.40
CA ALA A 28 4.21 5.22 0.86
C ALA A 28 3.66 6.35 1.76
N ILE A 29 2.46 6.15 2.31
CA ILE A 29 1.86 7.07 3.28
C ILE A 29 2.66 7.03 4.58
N PHE A 30 2.97 5.83 5.09
CA PHE A 30 3.76 5.65 6.31
C PHE A 30 5.11 6.35 6.22
N PHE A 31 5.86 6.14 5.12
CA PHE A 31 7.13 6.82 4.89
C PHE A 31 6.94 8.32 4.79
N SER A 32 5.95 8.82 4.06
CA SER A 32 5.71 10.27 3.94
C SER A 32 5.41 10.92 5.29
N VAL A 33 4.61 10.26 6.13
CA VAL A 33 4.30 10.73 7.49
C VAL A 33 5.53 10.63 8.40
N TRP A 34 6.25 9.52 8.37
CA TRP A 34 7.45 9.31 9.18
C TRP A 34 8.54 10.32 8.82
N PHE A 35 8.77 10.54 7.53
CA PHE A 35 9.75 11.52 7.04
C PHE A 35 9.36 12.94 7.41
N LYS A 36 8.07 13.30 7.27
CA LYS A 36 7.56 14.60 7.74
C LYS A 36 7.74 14.79 9.24
N ARG A 37 7.45 13.75 10.05
CA ARG A 37 7.65 13.80 11.51
C ARG A 37 9.13 13.98 11.86
N LYS A 38 10.03 13.24 11.20
CA LYS A 38 11.48 13.34 11.37
C LYS A 38 12.03 14.73 11.03
N MET A 39 11.43 15.43 10.06
CA MET A 39 11.86 16.78 9.68
C MET A 39 11.25 17.91 10.52
N ASN A 40 10.05 17.70 11.09
CA ASN A 40 9.35 18.71 11.89
C ASN A 40 9.69 18.66 13.39
N ASP A 41 10.43 17.64 13.84
CA ASP A 41 10.99 17.56 15.19
C ASP A 41 12.51 17.78 15.09
N PRO A 42 12.99 19.04 15.13
CA PRO A 42 14.42 19.35 15.11
C PRO A 42 15.13 19.08 16.45
N ASP A 43 14.40 18.64 17.48
CA ASP A 43 14.86 18.59 18.88
C ASP A 43 14.95 17.15 19.47
N GLU A 44 15.17 16.13 18.62
CA GLU A 44 15.64 14.79 19.05
C GLU A 44 16.99 14.42 18.42
#